data_AF-A0A835N1J2-F1
#
_entry.id   AF-A0A835N1J2-F1
#
_cell.length_a   1.000
_cell.length_b   1.000
_cell.length_c   1.000
_cell.angle_alpha   90.00
_cell.angle_beta   90.00
_cell.angle_gamma   90.00
#
_symmetry.space_group_name_H-M   'P 1'
#
loop_
_entity.id
_entity.type
_entity.pdbx_description
1 polymer ?
#
loop_
_entity_poly.entity_id
_entity_poly.type
_entity_poly.pdbx_seq_one_letter_code
_entity_poly.pdbx_strand_id
1 'polypeptide(L)'
;MPPPQLIILISLFPIFSHSASQPPPLRRTLIDCGATVPSTINGLQWILDTGYINSGTSKNLTVPVLDHTHSTIRSFPLQNNIRLKFCYVVNVLCGAKYMTRSNLLLRRNQRQLFAS
;
A
#
# COMPACT_ATOMS: atom_id res chain seq x y z
N MET A 1 -57.67 -1.46 20.74
CA MET A 1 -56.96 -2.70 20.39
C MET A 1 -56.59 -2.62 18.91
N PRO A 2 -55.31 -2.64 18.53
CA PRO A 2 -54.92 -2.55 17.12
C PRO A 2 -55.39 -3.80 16.35
N PRO A 3 -55.81 -3.65 15.08
CA PRO A 3 -56.29 -4.78 14.28
C PRO A 3 -55.15 -5.78 14.03
N PRO A 4 -55.43 -7.10 14.00
CA PRO A 4 -54.42 -8.16 13.92
C PRO A 4 -53.55 -8.07 12.65
N GLN A 5 -54.07 -7.43 11.60
CA GLN A 5 -53.41 -7.17 10.33
C GLN A 5 -52.19 -6.24 10.49
N LEU A 6 -52.27 -5.28 11.42
CA LEU A 6 -51.22 -4.28 11.68
C LEU A 6 -50.03 -4.90 12.42
N ILE A 7 -50.31 -5.90 13.27
CA ILE A 7 -49.31 -6.61 14.08
C ILE A 7 -48.39 -7.45 13.19
N ILE A 8 -48.94 -8.06 12.13
CA ILE A 8 -48.19 -8.85 11.14
C ILE A 8 -47.26 -7.96 10.32
N LEU A 9 -47.70 -6.75 9.97
CA LEU A 9 -46.88 -5.82 9.18
C LEU A 9 -45.65 -5.36 9.97
N ILE A 10 -45.79 -5.11 11.28
CA ILE A 10 -44.73 -4.61 12.16
C ILE A 10 -43.69 -5.70 12.47
N SER A 11 -44.08 -6.99 12.51
CA SER A 11 -43.16 -8.09 12.78
C SER A 11 -42.24 -8.47 11.60
N LEU A 12 -42.53 -8.00 10.39
CA LEU A 12 -41.72 -8.24 9.18
C LEU A 12 -40.63 -7.16 8.96
N PHE A 13 -40.68 -6.03 9.67
CA PHE A 13 -39.69 -4.96 9.56
C PHE A 13 -38.28 -5.23 10.13
N PRO A 14 -38.02 -6.14 11.09
CA PRO A 14 -36.66 -6.30 11.63
C PRO A 14 -35.71 -7.06 10.68
N ILE A 15 -36.21 -7.60 9.56
CA ILE A 15 -35.40 -8.39 8.62
C ILE A 15 -34.60 -7.49 7.66
N PHE A 16 -35.05 -6.26 7.40
CA PHE A 16 -34.38 -5.32 6.48
C PHE A 16 -33.25 -4.52 7.14
N SER A 17 -33.08 -4.61 8.47
CA SER A 17 -32.07 -3.85 9.21
C SER A 17 -30.68 -4.48 9.22
N HIS A 18 -30.40 -5.51 8.40
CA HIS A 18 -29.02 -5.91 8.09
C HIS A 18 -28.36 -4.85 7.19
N SER A 19 -28.16 -3.69 7.79
CA SER A 19 -27.39 -2.59 7.23
C SER A 19 -26.01 -3.13 6.88
N ALA A 20 -25.62 -2.91 5.64
CA ALA A 20 -24.31 -3.21 5.11
C ALA A 20 -23.24 -2.55 6.00
N SER A 21 -22.67 -3.32 6.92
CA SER A 21 -21.38 -3.02 7.52
C SER A 21 -20.34 -3.18 6.41
N GLN A 22 -20.22 -2.18 5.53
CA GLN A 22 -19.04 -2.09 4.69
C GLN A 22 -17.87 -1.89 5.65
N PRO A 23 -16.86 -2.77 5.63
CA PRO A 23 -15.67 -2.55 6.43
C PRO A 23 -15.13 -1.16 6.08
N PRO A 24 -14.71 -0.35 7.07
CA PRO A 24 -14.20 0.97 6.82
C PRO A 24 -13.11 0.90 5.75
N PRO A 25 -13.02 1.91 4.85
CA PRO A 25 -12.06 1.88 3.75
C PRO A 25 -10.69 1.53 4.29
N LEU A 26 -10.11 0.47 3.73
CA LEU A 26 -8.79 -0.04 4.11
C LEU A 26 -7.80 1.11 4.07
N ARG A 27 -7.33 1.53 5.25
CA ARG A 27 -6.24 2.51 5.35
C ARG A 27 -5.01 1.85 4.74
N ARG A 28 -4.60 2.35 3.58
CA ARG A 28 -3.43 1.88 2.83
C ARG A 28 -2.45 3.04 2.70
N THR A 29 -1.20 2.77 3.01
CA THR A 29 -0.08 3.66 2.72
C THR A 29 0.65 3.10 1.52
N LEU A 30 0.72 3.86 0.43
CA LEU A 30 1.42 3.47 -0.79
C LEU A 30 2.67 4.30 -0.92
N ILE A 31 3.81 3.62 -0.82
CA ILE A 31 5.12 4.25 -0.85
C ILE A 31 5.70 3.99 -2.24
N ASP A 32 6.08 5.07 -2.93
CA ASP A 32 6.78 5.02 -4.22
C ASP A 32 8.29 5.13 -3.95
N CYS A 33 8.99 4.03 -4.21
CA CYS A 33 10.42 3.92 -3.93
C CYS A 33 11.23 4.75 -4.92
N GLY A 34 11.98 5.73 -4.42
CA GLY A 34 12.82 6.60 -5.23
C GLY A 34 12.10 7.78 -5.89
N ALA A 35 10.78 7.93 -5.73
CA ALA A 35 10.10 9.12 -6.21
C ALA A 35 10.57 10.40 -5.50
N THR A 36 10.61 11.50 -6.24
CA THR A 36 10.95 12.85 -5.73
C THR A 36 9.72 13.74 -5.60
N VAL A 37 8.58 13.29 -6.12
CA VAL A 37 7.29 13.97 -6.04
C VAL A 37 6.17 12.94 -5.78
N PRO A 38 5.12 13.29 -5.03
CA PRO A 38 3.93 12.45 -4.91
C PRO A 38 3.25 12.24 -6.27
N SER A 39 2.57 11.12 -6.45
CA SER A 39 1.86 10.81 -7.68
C SER A 39 0.49 10.18 -7.41
N THR A 40 -0.41 10.24 -8.39
CA THR A 40 -1.69 9.54 -8.35
C THR A 40 -1.76 8.58 -9.52
N ILE A 41 -1.84 7.29 -9.23
CA ILE A 41 -1.85 6.22 -10.24
C ILE A 41 -3.09 5.38 -9.97
N ASN A 42 -3.96 5.21 -10.97
CA ASN A 42 -5.22 4.48 -10.86
C ASN A 42 -6.12 5.00 -9.71
N GLY A 43 -6.16 6.31 -9.50
CA GLY A 43 -6.94 6.95 -8.44
C GLY A 43 -6.39 6.74 -7.02
N LEU A 44 -5.19 6.17 -6.90
CA LEU A 44 -4.54 5.90 -5.63
C LEU A 44 -3.36 6.85 -5.43
N GLN A 45 -3.29 7.47 -4.26
CA GLN A 45 -2.20 8.38 -3.91
C GLN A 45 -0.96 7.59 -3.48
N TRP A 46 0.15 7.84 -4.16
CA TRP A 46 1.47 7.34 -3.84
C TRP A 46 2.31 8.44 -3.23
N ILE A 47 2.92 8.16 -2.08
CA ILE A 47 3.77 9.09 -1.33
C ILE A 47 5.24 8.68 -1.46
N LEU A 48 6.13 9.63 -1.24
CA LEU A 48 7.56 9.41 -1.35
C LEU A 48 8.08 8.52 -0.22
N ASP A 49 9.11 7.73 -0.51
CA ASP A 49 9.79 6.88 0.49
C ASP A 49 10.74 7.62 1.45
N THR A 50 11.03 8.90 1.20
CA THR A 50 12.07 9.66 1.91
C THR A 50 11.80 9.78 3.41
N GLY A 51 10.53 9.75 3.85
CA GLY A 51 10.16 9.75 5.26
C GLY A 51 10.33 8.41 5.98
N TYR A 52 10.64 7.34 5.24
CA TYR A 52 10.67 5.96 5.75
C TYR A 52 12.07 5.33 5.67
N ILE A 53 13.02 5.95 4.97
CA ILE A 53 14.34 5.39 4.69
C ILE A 53 15.48 6.29 5.16
N ASN A 54 16.61 5.67 5.49
CA ASN A 54 17.81 6.40 5.91
C ASN A 54 18.93 6.41 4.86
N SER A 55 18.82 5.60 3.79
CA SER A 55 19.87 5.43 2.80
C SER A 55 19.36 4.80 1.50
N GLY A 56 20.24 4.67 0.51
CA GLY A 56 19.94 4.20 -0.85
C GLY A 56 19.82 5.34 -1.85
N THR A 57 19.87 5.01 -3.14
CA THR A 57 19.89 5.97 -4.24
C THR A 57 18.64 5.82 -5.10
N SER A 58 17.91 6.92 -5.30
CA SER A 58 16.79 7.01 -6.24
C SER A 58 17.29 6.86 -7.68
N LYS A 59 16.55 6.12 -8.50
CA LYS A 59 16.80 5.95 -9.93
C LYS A 59 15.50 6.03 -10.71
N ASN A 60 15.52 6.79 -11.80
CA ASN A 60 14.46 6.77 -12.80
C ASN A 60 14.70 5.61 -13.77
N LEU A 61 13.65 4.86 -14.07
CA LEU A 61 13.67 3.80 -15.06
C LEU A 61 13.24 4.33 -16.42
N THR A 62 14.14 4.23 -17.38
CA THR A 62 13.90 4.57 -18.80
C THR A 62 13.48 3.37 -19.65
N VAL A 63 13.49 2.16 -19.06
CA VAL A 63 13.00 0.94 -19.72
C VAL A 63 11.48 0.92 -19.68
N PRO A 64 10.80 0.35 -20.69
CA PRO A 64 9.35 0.15 -20.65
C PRO A 64 9.03 -0.75 -19.46
N VAL A 65 8.43 -0.18 -18.43
CA VAL A 65 8.05 -0.90 -17.22
C VAL A 65 6.59 -1.30 -17.34
N LEU A 66 6.28 -2.51 -16.85
CA LEU A 66 4.95 -3.12 -16.97
C LEU A 66 3.84 -2.35 -16.23
N ASP A 67 4.20 -1.41 -15.34
CA ASP A 67 3.27 -0.64 -14.52
C ASP A 67 3.85 0.77 -14.25
N HIS A 68 3.01 1.81 -14.29
CA HIS A 68 3.38 3.22 -14.01
C HIS A 68 3.99 3.41 -12.62
N THR A 69 3.58 2.55 -11.68
CA THR A 69 4.09 2.48 -10.31
C THR A 69 5.60 2.19 -10.23
N HIS A 70 6.20 1.70 -11.32
CA HIS A 70 7.62 1.33 -11.35
C HIS A 70 8.46 2.27 -12.21
N SER A 71 8.02 3.52 -12.47
CA SER A 71 8.86 4.49 -13.20
C SER A 71 10.08 4.94 -12.40
N THR A 72 10.03 4.79 -11.07
CA THR A 72 11.07 5.10 -10.10
C THR A 72 11.39 3.86 -9.25
N ILE A 73 12.65 3.74 -8.84
CA ILE A 73 13.10 2.69 -7.92
C ILE A 73 14.11 3.23 -6.92
N ARG A 74 14.22 2.58 -5.76
CA ARG A 74 15.36 2.74 -4.86
C ARG A 74 16.34 1.60 -5.00
N SER A 75 17.60 1.94 -5.22
CA SER A 75 18.71 1.00 -5.29
C SER A 75 19.60 1.10 -4.04
N PHE A 76 20.06 -0.04 -3.56
CA PHE A 76 20.95 -0.12 -2.41
C PHE A 76 22.31 -0.68 -2.84
N PRO A 77 23.41 0.05 -2.58
CA PRO A 77 24.73 -0.38 -3.01
C PRO A 77 25.22 -1.57 -2.19
N LEU A 78 25.79 -2.57 -2.86
CA LEU A 78 26.65 -3.58 -2.25
C LEU A 78 28.09 -3.04 -2.28
N GLN A 79 28.50 -2.32 -1.24
CA GLN A 79 29.88 -1.84 -1.13
C GLN A 79 30.78 -3.00 -0.67
N ASN A 80 31.83 -3.31 -1.44
CA ASN A 80 32.95 -4.18 -1.03
C ASN A 80 32.56 -5.56 -0.46
N ASN A 81 31.50 -6.20 -0.95
CA ASN A 81 30.93 -7.44 -0.39
C ASN A 81 30.48 -7.35 1.08
N ILE A 82 30.41 -6.15 1.65
CA ILE A 82 29.85 -5.90 2.97
C ILE A 82 28.33 -5.93 2.84
N ARG A 83 27.70 -6.84 3.58
CA ARG A 83 26.24 -6.94 3.64
C ARG A 83 25.69 -5.87 4.58
N LEU A 84 25.42 -4.70 4.03
CA LEU A 84 24.74 -3.62 4.75
C LEU A 84 23.23 -3.91 4.80
N LYS A 85 22.61 -3.59 5.94
CA LYS A 85 21.15 -3.64 6.11
C LYS A 85 20.56 -2.27 5.80
N PHE A 86 19.52 -2.26 4.99
CA PHE A 86 18.77 -1.08 4.61
C PHE A 86 17.33 -1.24 5.09
N CYS A 87 16.90 -0.37 5.99
CA CYS A 87 15.63 -0.52 6.70
C CYS A 87 14.65 0.57 6.27
N TYR A 88 13.39 0.16 6.06
CA TYR A 88 12.25 1.05 6.07
C TYR A 88 11.66 1.08 7.49
N VAL A 89 11.39 2.26 8.02
CA VAL A 89 10.80 2.45 9.34
C VAL A 89 9.42 3.07 9.18
N VAL A 90 8.38 2.31 9.51
CA VAL A 90 6.98 2.74 9.41
C VAL A 90 6.35 2.71 10.79
N ASN A 91 5.70 3.81 11.18
CA ASN A 91 4.96 3.89 12.43
C ASN A 91 3.68 3.06 12.33
N VAL A 92 3.49 2.13 13.27
CA VAL A 92 2.31 1.27 13.34
C VAL A 92 1.67 1.35 14.72
N LEU A 93 0.34 1.24 14.76
CA LEU A 93 -0.40 1.10 16.01
C LEU A 93 -0.27 -0.32 16.55
N CYS A 94 0.05 -0.43 17.84
CA CYS A 94 0.12 -1.71 18.55
C CYS A 94 -1.26 -2.40 18.57
N GLY A 95 -1.29 -3.73 18.44
CA GLY A 95 -2.51 -4.54 18.44
C GLY A 95 -3.29 -4.57 17.12
N ALA A 96 -2.91 -3.74 16.13
CA ALA A 96 -3.50 -3.80 14.80
C ALA A 96 -2.80 -4.82 13.90
N LYS A 97 -3.53 -5.33 12.91
CA LYS A 97 -3.01 -6.25 11.88
C LYS A 97 -2.77 -5.48 10.59
N TYR A 98 -1.63 -5.70 9.97
CA TYR A 98 -1.20 -5.02 8.74
C TYR A 98 -0.84 -6.05 7.68
N MET A 99 -1.10 -5.71 6.43
CA MET A 99 -0.60 -6.44 5.27
C MET A 99 0.49 -5.60 4.61
N THR A 100 1.72 -6.11 4.57
CA THR A 100 2.82 -5.48 3.85
C THR A 100 2.99 -6.15 2.49
N ARG A 101 2.99 -5.35 1.42
CA ARG A 101 3.30 -5.81 0.07
C ARG A 101 4.50 -5.01 -0.44
N SER A 102 5.46 -5.71 -1.02
CA SER A 102 6.61 -5.10 -1.69
C SER A 102 6.62 -5.55 -3.13
N ASN A 103 6.81 -4.60 -4.04
CA ASN A 103 7.08 -4.91 -5.43
C ASN A 103 8.59 -4.77 -5.65
N LEU A 104 9.16 -5.66 -6.45
CA LEU A 104 10.60 -5.69 -6.69
C LEU A 104 10.83 -5.77 -8.19
N LEU A 105 11.73 -4.92 -8.70
CA LEU A 105 12.24 -5.07 -10.05
C LEU A 105 13.58 -5.80 -10.02
N LEU A 106 13.66 -6.97 -10.64
CA LEU A 106 14.91 -7.72 -10.77
C LEU A 106 15.57 -7.43 -12.12
N ARG A 107 16.70 -6.70 -12.13
CA ARG A 107 17.59 -6.66 -13.30
C ARG A 107 18.57 -7.83 -13.23
N ARG A 108 18.43 -8.80 -14.13
CA ARG A 108 19.32 -9.98 -14.23
C ARG A 108 20.81 -9.65 -14.40
N ASN A 109 21.16 -8.45 -14.88
CA ASN A 109 22.55 -8.09 -15.23
C ASN A 109 23.23 -7.13 -14.24
N GLN A 110 22.59 -6.80 -13.12
CA GLN A 110 23.15 -5.99 -12.04
C GLN A 110 22.81 -6.69 -10.73
N ARG A 111 23.81 -7.00 -9.88
CA ARG A 111 23.57 -7.51 -8.51
C ARG A 111 22.99 -6.39 -7.64
N GLN A 112 21.81 -5.87 -7.95
CA GLN A 112 21.13 -4.82 -7.21
C GLN A 112 19.70 -5.28 -6.93
N LEU A 113 19.35 -5.27 -5.64
CA LEU A 113 17.99 -5.40 -5.17
C LEU A 113 17.35 -4.02 -5.26
N PHE A 114 16.23 -3.94 -5.96
CA PHE A 114 15.47 -2.70 -6.13
C PHE A 114 14.14 -2.86 -5.43
N ALA A 115 13.83 -1.94 -4.51
CA ALA A 115 12.50 -1.78 -3.96
C ALA A 115 11.70 -0.86 -4.89
N SER A 116 10.48 -1.28 -5.24
CA SER A 116 9.46 -0.52 -5.96
C SER A 116 8.25 -0.32 -5.06
#